data_AF-A0A2W4XHE4-F1
#
_entry.id   AF-A0A2W4XHE4-F1
#
_cell.length_a   1.000
_cell.length_b   1.000
_cell.length_c   1.000
_cell.angle_alpha   90.00
_cell.angle_beta   90.00
_cell.angle_gamma   90.00
#
_symmetry.space_group_name_H-M   'P 1'
#
loop_
_entity.id
_entity.type
_entity.pdbx_description
1 polymer ?
#
loop_
_entity_poly.entity_id
_entity_poly.type
_entity_poly.pdbx_seq_one_letter_code
_entity_poly.pdbx_strand_id
1 'polypeptide(L)'
;MPWLSLGSLAPKLNVWRAYSSASPLASGEAVFRVTPKNLGVGVIFKSYALVRFSTIQEGKTIVTPARRVYPRAETMVIEADIPREVRGGGQQWRPEVQKRIYRNFRGRSPEPAYLIEIEHLVRAEVPFELGSDSNTSPFWDREDITMDITNAAGLN
;
A
#
# COMPACT_ATOMS: atom_id res chain seq x y z
N MET A 1 9.05 -2.27 5.53
CA MET A 1 8.72 -0.83 5.62
C MET A 1 7.30 -0.69 6.17
N PRO A 2 7.01 0.30 7.04
CA PRO A 2 5.66 0.52 7.55
C PRO A 2 4.75 1.14 6.48
N TRP A 3 3.45 0.88 6.58
CA TRP A 3 2.43 1.54 5.78
C TRP A 3 2.34 3.02 6.17
N LEU A 4 2.32 3.91 5.18
CA LEU A 4 2.19 5.34 5.40
C LEU A 4 0.73 5.78 5.19
N SER A 5 0.11 6.34 6.23
CA SER A 5 -1.25 6.86 6.11
C SER A 5 -1.32 8.04 5.15
N LEU A 6 -2.20 7.91 4.15
CA LEU A 6 -2.57 8.97 3.24
C LEU A 6 -3.84 9.71 3.71
N GLY A 7 -4.38 9.37 4.88
CA GLY A 7 -5.58 9.98 5.44
C GLY A 7 -6.87 9.27 5.05
N SER A 8 -7.99 9.92 5.37
CA SER A 8 -9.35 9.37 5.21
C SER A 8 -10.24 10.30 4.39
N LEU A 9 -11.14 9.74 3.57
CA LEU A 9 -12.13 10.50 2.81
C LEU A 9 -13.52 9.87 2.77
N ALA A 10 -14.54 10.71 2.62
CA ALA A 10 -15.92 10.30 2.41
C ALA A 10 -16.21 10.20 0.89
N PRO A 11 -16.52 9.00 0.35
CA PRO A 11 -16.88 8.85 -1.05
C PRO A 11 -18.17 9.61 -1.41
N LYS A 12 -18.17 10.36 -2.52
CA LYS A 12 -19.37 11.05 -3.04
C LYS A 12 -20.03 10.25 -4.17
N LEU A 13 -21.36 10.32 -4.23
CA LEU A 13 -22.15 9.62 -5.25
C LEU A 13 -21.83 10.14 -6.64
N ASN A 14 -21.50 9.24 -7.56
CA ASN A 14 -21.26 9.54 -8.98
C ASN A 14 -20.20 10.61 -9.28
N VAL A 15 -19.42 11.05 -8.29
CA VAL A 15 -18.35 12.05 -8.45
C VAL A 15 -17.04 11.42 -8.00
N TRP A 16 -16.08 11.35 -8.92
CA TRP A 16 -14.70 11.03 -8.55
C TRP A 16 -14.12 12.20 -7.76
N ARG A 17 -13.59 11.90 -6.59
CA ARG A 17 -12.80 12.84 -5.80
C ARG A 17 -11.37 12.33 -5.79
N ALA A 18 -10.49 13.10 -6.39
CA ALA A 18 -9.07 12.99 -6.11
C ALA A 18 -8.85 13.50 -4.69
N TYR A 19 -8.05 12.79 -3.93
CA TYR A 19 -7.53 13.32 -2.67
C TYR A 19 -6.04 13.02 -2.62
N SER A 20 -5.30 13.94 -2.02
CA SER A 20 -3.86 13.83 -1.86
C SER A 20 -3.55 14.04 -0.39
N SER A 21 -2.86 13.08 0.21
CA SER A 21 -2.05 13.36 1.39
C SER A 21 -0.66 13.76 0.92
N ALA A 22 -0.08 14.73 1.63
CA ALA A 22 1.29 15.14 1.43
C ALA A 22 2.21 14.01 1.91
N SER A 23 2.61 13.13 1.00
CA SER A 23 3.88 12.45 1.19
C SER A 23 4.50 12.03 -0.14
N PRO A 24 5.78 12.35 -0.37
CA PRO A 24 6.49 11.95 -1.58
C PRO A 24 6.99 10.53 -1.39
N LEU A 25 6.78 9.63 -2.36
CA LEU A 25 7.49 8.36 -2.33
C LEU A 25 8.02 7.97 -3.72
N ALA A 26 9.26 7.47 -3.65
CA ALA A 26 10.17 7.14 -4.72
C ALA A 26 9.74 5.91 -5.54
N SER A 27 10.38 5.76 -6.69
CA SER A 27 10.18 4.69 -7.68
C SER A 27 10.08 3.28 -7.09
N GLY A 28 9.05 2.53 -7.47
CA GLY A 28 8.88 1.11 -7.10
C GLY A 28 7.48 0.59 -7.41
N GLU A 29 7.16 -0.66 -7.05
CA GLU A 29 5.77 -1.15 -7.10
C GLU A 29 5.00 -0.56 -5.91
N ALA A 30 3.87 0.11 -6.17
CA ALA A 30 3.07 0.76 -5.15
C ALA A 30 1.95 -0.17 -4.66
N VAL A 31 2.00 -0.50 -3.37
CA VAL A 31 0.93 -1.26 -2.73
C VAL A 31 0.12 -0.27 -1.89
N PHE A 32 -1.20 -0.31 -2.02
CA PHE A 32 -2.12 0.50 -1.25
C PHE A 32 -2.97 -0.38 -0.35
N ARG A 33 -3.15 0.03 0.89
CA ARG A 33 -4.08 -0.61 1.82
C ARG A 33 -5.27 0.32 1.97
N VAL A 34 -6.46 -0.24 1.88
CA VAL A 34 -7.71 0.49 1.93
C VAL A 34 -8.56 -0.07 3.06
N THR A 35 -8.86 0.77 4.04
CA THR A 35 -9.63 0.42 5.23
C THR A 35 -10.95 1.18 5.23
N PRO A 36 -12.09 0.51 4.98
CA PRO A 36 -13.39 1.13 5.11
C PRO A 36 -13.72 1.37 6.59
N LYS A 37 -14.15 2.59 6.93
CA LYS A 37 -14.53 2.99 8.28
C LYS A 37 -16.02 3.29 8.32
N ASN A 38 -16.79 2.47 9.03
CA ASN A 38 -18.20 2.75 9.30
C ASN A 38 -18.31 3.93 10.26
N LEU A 39 -18.99 5.02 9.88
CA LEU A 39 -19.27 6.15 10.76
C LEU A 39 -20.74 6.17 11.24
N GLY A 40 -21.56 5.23 10.78
CA GLY A 40 -22.98 5.16 11.09
C GLY A 40 -23.33 4.04 12.06
N VAL A 41 -24.57 4.07 12.55
CA VAL A 41 -25.13 3.08 13.49
C VAL A 41 -25.71 1.84 12.76
N GLY A 42 -25.47 1.71 11.45
CA GLY A 42 -26.03 0.65 10.61
C GLY A 42 -24.99 -0.39 10.19
N VAL A 43 -25.42 -1.65 10.04
CA VAL A 43 -24.59 -2.77 9.56
C VAL A 43 -24.86 -3.16 8.10
N ILE A 44 -25.94 -2.67 7.51
CA ILE A 44 -26.32 -2.96 6.12
C ILE A 44 -25.95 -1.78 5.23
N PHE A 45 -25.02 -2.01 4.31
CA PHE A 45 -24.60 -1.01 3.34
C PHE A 45 -25.15 -1.31 1.95
N LYS A 46 -25.80 -0.31 1.37
CA LYS A 46 -26.40 -0.37 0.02
C LYS A 46 -25.50 0.24 -1.06
N SER A 47 -24.28 0.59 -0.67
CA SER A 47 -23.27 1.17 -1.54
C SER A 47 -21.89 0.56 -1.32
N TYR A 48 -21.05 0.78 -2.31
CA TYR A 48 -19.63 0.48 -2.30
C TYR A 48 -18.88 1.67 -2.87
N ALA A 49 -17.59 1.79 -2.56
CA ALA A 49 -16.73 2.72 -3.26
C ALA A 49 -16.02 2.02 -4.42
N LEU A 50 -15.78 2.77 -5.48
CA LEU A 50 -14.78 2.48 -6.48
C LEU A 50 -13.52 3.27 -6.10
N VAL A 51 -12.40 2.59 -6.03
CA VAL A 51 -11.08 3.19 -5.79
C VAL A 51 -10.20 2.89 -6.99
N ARG A 52 -9.51 3.91 -7.49
CA ARG A 52 -8.47 3.80 -8.53
C ARG A 52 -7.34 4.76 -8.21
N PHE A 53 -6.22 4.59 -8.86
CA PHE A 53 -5.06 5.46 -8.70
C PHE A 53 -4.73 6.08 -10.04
N SER A 54 -4.34 7.34 -10.04
CA SER A 54 -3.91 8.05 -11.24
C SER A 54 -2.58 8.77 -11.05
N THR A 55 -1.88 9.01 -12.14
CA THR A 55 -0.65 9.80 -12.17
C THR A 55 -0.63 10.66 -13.43
N ILE A 56 0.18 11.72 -13.45
CA ILE A 56 0.36 12.61 -14.60
C ILE A 56 1.75 12.40 -15.18
N GLN A 57 1.82 11.78 -16.35
CA GLN A 57 3.07 11.61 -17.10
C GLN A 57 3.00 12.47 -18.36
N GLU A 58 3.96 13.39 -18.52
CA GLU A 58 4.10 14.21 -19.74
C GLU A 58 2.77 14.88 -20.17
N GLY A 59 2.00 15.37 -19.21
CA GLY A 59 0.69 16.00 -19.45
C GLY A 59 -0.47 15.04 -19.71
N LYS A 60 -0.24 13.72 -19.74
CA LYS A 60 -1.27 12.68 -19.87
C LYS A 60 -1.59 12.07 -18.51
N THR A 61 -2.89 11.83 -18.25
CA THR A 61 -3.33 11.11 -17.04
C THR A 61 -3.35 9.61 -17.30
N ILE A 62 -2.58 8.87 -16.52
CA ILE A 62 -2.60 7.40 -16.50
C ILE A 62 -3.43 6.95 -15.30
N VAL A 63 -4.30 5.96 -15.48
CA VAL A 63 -5.25 5.53 -14.45
C VAL A 63 -5.30 4.01 -14.36
N THR A 64 -5.25 3.47 -13.14
CA THR A 64 -5.44 2.04 -12.90
C THR A 64 -6.91 1.61 -13.09
N PRO A 65 -7.17 0.32 -13.32
CA PRO A 65 -8.52 -0.22 -13.19
C PRO A 65 -9.13 0.10 -11.81
N ALA A 66 -10.44 0.38 -11.77
CA ALA A 66 -11.14 0.65 -10.53
C ALA A 66 -11.45 -0.65 -9.78
N ARG A 67 -11.16 -0.69 -8.48
CA ARG A 67 -11.48 -1.79 -7.57
C ARG A 67 -12.66 -1.43 -6.67
N ARG A 68 -13.52 -2.40 -6.39
CA ARG A 68 -14.68 -2.22 -5.49
C ARG A 68 -14.24 -2.38 -4.04
N VAL A 69 -14.63 -1.45 -3.19
CA VAL A 69 -14.38 -1.44 -1.75
C VAL A 69 -15.71 -1.38 -1.04
N TYR A 70 -15.99 -2.41 -0.24
CA TYR A 70 -17.22 -2.50 0.52
C TYR A 70 -17.01 -1.88 1.91
N PRO A 71 -17.96 -1.09 2.42
CA PRO A 71 -17.94 -0.63 3.79
C PRO A 71 -18.11 -1.82 4.76
N ARG A 72 -17.02 -2.16 5.46
CA ARG A 72 -16.91 -3.18 6.51
C ARG A 72 -15.56 -2.98 7.21
N ALA A 73 -15.34 -3.57 8.38
CA ALA A 73 -14.08 -3.46 9.10
C ALA A 73 -12.91 -4.20 8.42
N GLU A 74 -13.18 -4.99 7.37
CA GLU A 74 -12.14 -5.73 6.66
C GLU A 74 -11.23 -4.80 5.86
N THR A 75 -9.93 -4.95 6.10
CA THR A 75 -8.88 -4.33 5.31
C THR A 75 -8.80 -4.98 3.93
N MET A 76 -8.64 -4.15 2.90
CA MET A 76 -8.39 -4.62 1.53
C MET A 76 -7.03 -4.11 1.05
N VAL A 77 -6.19 -5.00 0.52
CA VAL A 77 -4.92 -4.63 -0.12
C VAL A 77 -5.14 -4.51 -1.62
N ILE A 78 -4.78 -3.35 -2.17
CA ILE A 78 -4.85 -3.02 -3.59
C ILE A 78 -3.42 -2.84 -4.10
N GLU A 79 -3.02 -3.69 -5.03
CA GLU A 79 -1.78 -3.49 -5.78
C GLU A 79 -2.04 -2.58 -6.98
N ALA A 80 -1.19 -1.57 -7.14
CA ALA A 80 -1.20 -0.65 -8.26
C ALA A 80 0.14 -0.75 -9.00
N ASP A 81 0.11 -1.34 -10.19
CA ASP A 81 1.29 -1.46 -11.03
C ASP A 81 1.75 -0.07 -11.48
N ILE A 82 3.02 0.25 -11.21
CA ILE A 82 3.66 1.42 -11.84
C ILE A 82 4.17 0.98 -13.23
N PRO A 83 3.66 1.57 -14.32
CA PRO A 83 4.15 1.29 -15.66
C PRO A 83 5.66 1.50 -15.74
N ARG A 84 6.37 0.64 -16.47
CA ARG A 84 7.83 0.68 -16.56
C ARG A 84 8.33 2.04 -17.06
N GLU A 85 7.59 2.71 -17.95
CA GLU A 85 7.98 4.03 -18.47
C GLU A 85 7.95 5.15 -17.42
N VAL A 86 7.33 4.92 -16.26
CA VAL A 86 7.19 5.91 -15.16
C VAL A 86 8.18 5.62 -14.02
N ARG A 87 8.84 4.46 -14.03
CA ARG A 87 9.83 4.05 -13.03
C ARG A 87 11.11 4.87 -13.22
N GLY A 88 11.23 5.97 -12.47
CA GLY A 88 12.41 6.83 -12.51
C GLY A 88 12.13 8.31 -12.20
N GLY A 89 10.86 8.73 -12.19
CA GLY A 89 10.49 10.14 -12.07
C GLY A 89 10.05 10.64 -10.69
N GLY A 90 10.16 9.85 -9.60
CA GLY A 90 9.62 10.25 -8.29
C GLY A 90 8.12 10.60 -8.31
N GLN A 91 7.39 10.03 -9.28
CA GLN A 91 6.00 10.40 -9.59
C GLN A 91 5.04 9.94 -8.50
N GLN A 92 4.21 10.86 -8.00
CA GLN A 92 3.25 10.58 -6.93
C GLN A 92 1.92 10.08 -7.50
N TRP A 93 1.53 8.85 -7.15
CA TRP A 93 0.21 8.34 -7.45
C TRP A 93 -0.86 8.99 -6.58
N ARG A 94 -1.94 9.42 -7.21
CA ARG A 94 -3.08 10.08 -6.59
C ARG A 94 -4.25 9.11 -6.52
N PRO A 95 -4.75 8.79 -5.33
CA PRO A 95 -5.94 8.00 -5.17
C PRO A 95 -7.19 8.81 -5.54
N GLU A 96 -8.09 8.16 -6.28
CA GLU A 96 -9.39 8.66 -6.64
C GLU A 96 -10.46 7.72 -6.09
N VAL A 97 -11.52 8.30 -5.53
CA VAL A 97 -12.61 7.52 -4.93
C VAL A 97 -13.97 8.04 -5.38
N GLN A 98 -14.86 7.12 -5.72
CA GLN A 98 -16.24 7.39 -6.13
C GLN A 98 -17.19 6.44 -5.42
N LYS A 99 -18.34 6.92 -4.94
CA LYS A 99 -19.39 6.06 -4.38
C LYS A 99 -20.35 5.56 -5.45
N ARG A 100 -20.75 4.29 -5.36
CA ARG A 100 -21.77 3.66 -6.21
C ARG A 100 -22.82 2.97 -5.35
N ILE A 101 -24.05 3.00 -5.82
CA ILE A 101 -25.21 2.34 -5.21
C ILE A 101 -25.57 1.14 -6.08
N TYR A 102 -25.99 0.04 -5.46
CA TYR A 102 -26.52 -1.11 -6.20
C TYR A 102 -27.71 -0.70 -7.07
N ARG A 103 -27.81 -1.26 -8.28
CA ARG A 103 -28.85 -0.92 -9.26
C ARG A 103 -30.28 -1.06 -8.71
N ASN A 104 -30.49 -1.95 -7.74
CA ASN A 104 -31.79 -2.25 -7.15
C ASN A 104 -32.15 -1.32 -5.98
N PHE A 105 -31.25 -0.43 -5.55
CA PHE A 105 -31.43 0.45 -4.40
C PHE A 105 -31.50 1.92 -4.82
N ARG A 106 -32.28 2.23 -5.87
CA ARG A 106 -32.44 3.60 -6.41
C ARG A 106 -33.21 4.58 -5.52
N GLY A 107 -33.74 4.14 -4.38
CA GLY A 107 -34.31 5.06 -3.39
C GLY A 107 -33.22 6.01 -2.86
N ARG A 108 -33.57 7.25 -2.52
CA ARG A 108 -32.68 8.15 -1.76
C ARG A 108 -32.36 7.46 -0.45
N SER A 109 -31.28 6.70 -0.42
CA SER A 109 -30.87 5.98 0.76
C SER A 109 -30.18 7.01 1.66
N PRO A 110 -30.67 7.24 2.90
CA PRO A 110 -29.83 7.81 3.93
C PRO A 110 -28.77 6.77 4.25
N GLU A 111 -27.79 6.63 3.35
CA GLU A 111 -26.75 5.64 3.55
C GLU A 111 -25.91 6.06 4.75
N PRO A 112 -25.54 5.11 5.62
CA PRO A 112 -24.63 5.39 6.71
C PRO A 112 -23.38 6.05 6.12
N ALA A 113 -22.96 7.14 6.76
CA ALA A 113 -21.70 7.78 6.44
C ALA A 113 -20.59 6.74 6.66
N TYR A 114 -19.73 6.56 5.67
CA TYR A 114 -18.51 5.79 5.85
C TYR A 114 -17.38 6.52 5.17
N LEU A 115 -16.19 6.36 5.75
CA LEU A 115 -14.96 6.85 5.17
C LEU A 115 -14.17 5.67 4.62
N ILE A 116 -13.20 6.01 3.80
CA ILE A 116 -12.15 5.10 3.41
C ILE A 116 -10.84 5.73 3.86
N GLU A 117 -10.09 5.01 4.68
CA GLU A 117 -8.70 5.31 4.95
C GLU A 117 -7.82 4.59 3.93
N ILE A 118 -6.79 5.26 3.46
CA ILE A 118 -5.85 4.68 2.51
C ILE A 118 -4.45 4.87 3.06
N GLU A 119 -3.67 3.82 2.96
CA GLU A 119 -2.27 3.80 3.32
C GLU A 119 -1.47 3.34 2.11
N HIS A 120 -0.23 3.78 2.00
CA HIS A 120 0.67 3.47 0.89
C HIS A 120 1.94 2.82 1.42
N LEU A 121 2.39 1.79 0.71
CA LEU A 121 3.67 1.13 0.91
C LEU A 121 4.36 1.01 -0.44
N VAL A 122 5.57 1.54 -0.55
CA VAL A 122 6.42 1.28 -1.71
C VAL A 122 7.23 0.02 -1.43
N ARG A 123 7.09 -0.98 -2.29
CA ARG A 123 8.08 -2.05 -2.34
C ARG A 123 9.31 -1.46 -3.00
N ALA A 124 10.38 -1.32 -2.23
CA ALA A 124 11.68 -1.04 -2.82
C ALA A 124 12.00 -2.19 -3.77
N GLU A 125 12.26 -1.88 -5.03
CA GLU A 125 13.00 -2.80 -5.88
C GLU A 125 14.39 -2.88 -5.25
N VAL A 126 14.68 -4.00 -4.60
CA VAL A 126 16.05 -4.29 -4.19
C VAL A 126 16.84 -4.34 -5.51
N PRO A 127 17.86 -3.50 -5.71
CA PRO A 127 18.72 -3.67 -6.87
C PRO A 127 19.32 -5.07 -6.75
N PHE A 128 18.94 -5.94 -7.69
CA PHE A 128 19.71 -7.15 -7.92
C PHE A 128 21.03 -6.67 -8.53
N GLU A 129 22.02 -6.46 -7.69
CA GLU A 129 23.40 -6.39 -8.15
C GLU A 129 23.73 -7.79 -8.68
N LEU A 130 23.55 -7.95 -9.99
CA LEU A 130 24.34 -8.91 -10.76
C LEU A 130 25.77 -8.39 -10.68
N GLY A 131 26.46 -8.76 -9.60
CA GLY A 131 27.90 -8.70 -9.52
C GLY A 131 28.45 -9.59 -10.62
N SER A 132 28.65 -9.02 -11.81
CA SER A 132 29.72 -9.43 -12.70
C SER A 132 31.01 -9.16 -11.94
N ASP A 133 31.55 -10.18 -11.27
CA ASP A 133 32.91 -10.66 -11.55
C ASP A 133 33.31 -11.81 -10.63
N SER A 134 33.64 -12.93 -11.29
CA SER A 134 34.62 -13.95 -10.95
C SER A 134 34.84 -14.35 -9.48
N ASN A 135 34.45 -15.59 -9.18
CA ASN A 135 35.31 -16.58 -8.54
C ASN A 135 35.98 -16.19 -7.21
N THR A 136 35.19 -16.01 -6.15
CA THR A 136 35.67 -16.28 -4.79
C THR A 136 34.61 -17.09 -4.04
N SER A 137 34.88 -18.40 -3.94
CA SER A 137 34.20 -19.30 -3.02
C SER A 137 34.41 -18.78 -1.60
N PRO A 138 33.37 -18.64 -0.75
CA PRO A 138 33.60 -18.40 0.66
C PRO A 138 34.07 -19.72 1.28
N PHE A 139 35.40 -19.81 1.46
CA PHE A 139 36.05 -20.70 2.40
C PHE A 139 35.32 -20.61 3.74
N TRP A 140 34.85 -21.73 4.25
CA TRP A 140 34.44 -21.86 5.65
C TRP A 140 35.70 -22.02 6.51
N ASP A 141 36.48 -20.95 6.65
CA ASP A 141 37.49 -20.86 7.70
C ASP A 141 36.92 -19.98 8.82
N ARG A 142 36.26 -20.63 9.77
CA ARG A 142 36.22 -20.12 11.14
C ARG A 142 37.03 -21.08 11.98
N GLU A 143 38.28 -20.66 12.20
CA GLU A 143 39.11 -21.10 13.29
C GLU A 143 38.28 -21.06 14.58
N ASP A 144 38.09 -22.24 15.18
CA ASP A 144 37.56 -22.38 16.53
C ASP A 144 38.53 -21.70 17.49
N ILE A 145 38.10 -20.54 18.00
CA ILE A 145 38.77 -19.83 19.08
C ILE A 145 38.68 -20.72 20.33
N THR A 146 39.83 -21.29 20.69
CA THR A 146 40.14 -21.93 21.97
C THR A 146 39.60 -21.12 23.15
N MET A 147 38.73 -21.74 23.96
CA MET A 147 38.51 -21.33 25.34
C MET A 147 39.27 -22.29 26.26
N ASP A 148 40.39 -21.81 26.79
CA ASP A 148 41.03 -22.35 27.98
C ASP A 148 40.06 -22.25 29.16
N ILE A 149 39.67 -23.40 29.71
CA ILE A 149 39.06 -23.47 31.04
C ILE A 149 39.99 -24.28 31.93
N THR A 150 40.96 -23.60 32.52
CA THR A 150 41.65 -24.05 33.73
C THR A 150 41.78 -22.87 34.68
N ASN A 151 40.95 -22.82 35.72
CA ASN A 151 41.42 -23.16 37.08
C ASN A 151 40.39 -22.87 38.19
N ALA A 152 40.54 -23.67 39.24
CA ALA A 152 40.19 -23.43 40.64
C ALA A 152 38.79 -23.85 41.11
N ALA A 153 38.64 -25.15 41.37
CA ALA A 153 37.88 -25.63 42.53
C ALA A 153 38.56 -26.88 43.12
N GLY A 154 39.66 -26.63 43.83
CA GLY A 154 40.21 -27.54 44.81
C GLY A 154 40.64 -26.71 46.00
N LEU A 155 39.82 -26.68 47.06
CA LEU A 155 40.22 -26.38 48.44
C LEU A 155 39.08 -26.78 49.38
N ASN A 156 39.43 -27.75 50.23
CA ASN A 156 38.74 -28.37 51.37
C ASN A 156 37.96 -29.65 51.11
#